data_AF-A0A3B8WZX5-F1
#
_entry.id   AF-A0A3B8WZX5-F1
#
_cell.length_a   1.000
_cell.length_b   1.000
_cell.length_c   1.000
_cell.angle_alpha   90.00
_cell.angle_beta   90.00
_cell.angle_gamma   90.00
#
_symmetry.space_group_name_H-M   'P 1'
#
loop_
_entity.id
_entity.type
_entity.pdbx_description
1 polymer ?
#
loop_
_entity_poly.entity_id
_entity_poly.type
_entity_poly.pdbx_seq_one_letter_code
_entity_poly.pdbx_strand_id
1 'polypeptide(L)'
;LAAAGEQLDSALTPFLDANDNPLPSGDVIVEQGAQLSADSFGRLMLVGANVENRGSLEAADGQVILAAGDELVLLNSTDSDLRGFLVEVANGGTVTHSGEIVTERGNTTLVGLAVNQSGRISATTSLDVNGSIHLLARDGGSVQNSGGGGKELISTHTGALVIDQDSVTEVVAEIGPQNLPLSERDTAIDEQPQPLSQIELMGRTIHLRGNSRISARGGEVTLNALSDPSDTSGSPLAENDVRIQMESAALIDVSGYDASKEMASNQIEVELRGNEFADAPLQKNGPLRGEKVNIDIREGTPVADVGAFINSVPKNLAERLSAGGSVTFNSSGEVRLLAGAEIDVSGGTVDYAAGNITTSQLLAADGRLVDIADASPDVPYRGVARALEITDEKWQFTQQFVGAAFSGDVTRYHDAYQQGQDAGRVVIEAPGMLVENRFVSDTTVGEFQRNVADRPNGGELVIGLAPQAGELQLNRDPQLVGYRAPNIEIDEFSDQPSSGALDFNTSLM
;
A
#
# COMPACT_ATOMS: atom_id res chain seq x y z
N LEU A 1 8.56 29.50 12.96
CA LEU A 1 8.27 28.98 11.61
C LEU A 1 9.34 29.55 10.68
N ALA A 2 10.45 28.84 10.50
CA ALA A 2 11.46 29.21 9.51
C ALA A 2 10.99 28.79 8.11
N ALA A 3 11.48 29.50 7.09
CA ALA A 3 11.18 29.21 5.70
C ALA A 3 11.78 27.86 5.27
N ALA A 4 11.18 27.23 4.27
CA ALA A 4 11.65 25.97 3.70
C ALA A 4 13.14 26.07 3.31
N GLY A 5 13.96 25.16 3.83
CA GLY A 5 15.36 25.02 3.45
C GLY A 5 16.39 25.77 4.31
N GLU A 6 16.02 26.44 5.40
CA GLU A 6 17.00 26.93 6.38
C GLU A 6 17.36 25.84 7.39
N GLN A 7 18.66 25.61 7.60
CA GLN A 7 19.15 24.84 8.74
C GLN A 7 18.83 25.68 9.98
N LEU A 8 18.02 25.13 10.88
CA LEU A 8 17.94 25.69 12.22
C LEU A 8 19.27 25.35 12.90
N ASP A 9 19.98 26.36 13.41
CA ASP A 9 21.03 26.13 14.41
C ASP A 9 20.47 25.20 15.50
N SER A 10 21.31 24.33 16.07
CA SER A 10 20.90 23.29 17.04
C SER A 10 19.76 23.79 17.93
N ALA A 11 18.58 23.14 17.80
CA ALA A 11 17.34 23.63 18.41
C ALA A 11 17.40 23.66 19.95
N LEU A 12 18.39 22.97 20.52
CA LEU A 12 18.71 22.94 21.94
C LEU A 12 20.00 23.73 22.17
N THR A 13 19.87 24.97 22.66
CA THR A 13 21.00 25.60 23.33
C THR A 13 21.18 24.91 24.67
N PRO A 14 22.36 24.35 24.99
CA PRO A 14 22.54 23.66 26.26
C PRO A 14 22.31 24.64 27.41
N PHE A 15 21.60 24.19 28.44
CA PHE A 15 21.50 24.95 29.69
C PHE A 15 22.91 25.16 30.23
N LEU A 16 23.25 26.34 30.74
CA LEU A 16 24.57 26.56 31.33
C LEU A 16 24.48 26.50 32.86
N ASP A 17 25.44 25.85 33.51
CA ASP A 17 25.61 25.92 34.95
C ASP A 17 26.15 27.30 35.38
N ALA A 18 26.33 27.52 36.69
CA ALA A 18 26.85 28.78 37.22
C ALA A 18 28.29 29.11 36.80
N ASN A 19 28.98 28.18 36.12
CA ASN A 19 30.35 28.32 35.61
C ASN A 19 30.39 28.32 34.07
N ASP A 20 29.26 28.53 33.39
CA ASP A 20 29.11 28.48 31.92
C ASP A 20 29.41 27.09 31.30
N ASN A 21 29.30 26.00 32.07
CA ASN A 21 29.39 24.66 31.51
C ASN A 21 28.03 24.21 30.96
N PRO A 22 27.98 23.59 29.78
CA PRO A 22 26.79 22.90 29.28
C PRO A 22 26.30 21.85 30.30
N LEU A 23 25.08 22.04 30.79
CA LEU A 23 24.26 21.03 31.43
C LEU A 23 23.59 20.22 30.31
N PRO A 24 23.66 18.88 30.37
CA PRO A 24 22.97 18.03 29.42
C PRO A 24 21.47 18.32 29.45
N SER A 25 20.81 18.19 28.29
CA SER A 25 19.36 18.19 28.21
C SER A 25 18.81 17.10 29.17
N GLY A 26 17.78 17.43 29.93
CA GLY A 26 17.18 16.47 30.85
C GLY A 26 16.36 15.42 30.10
N ASP A 27 16.03 14.32 30.79
CA ASP A 27 15.07 13.34 30.30
C ASP A 27 13.67 13.97 30.22
N VAL A 28 12.90 13.56 29.21
CA VAL A 28 11.47 13.90 29.08
C VAL A 28 10.67 12.65 29.40
N ILE A 29 9.84 12.72 30.45
CA ILE A 29 9.01 11.60 30.88
C ILE A 29 7.55 12.02 30.86
N VAL A 30 6.74 11.31 30.06
CA VAL A 30 5.29 11.38 30.10
C VAL A 30 4.79 10.27 31.00
N GLU A 31 4.33 10.64 32.19
CA GLU A 31 3.90 9.69 33.21
C GLU A 31 2.61 8.95 32.85
N GLN A 32 2.42 7.79 33.47
CA GLN A 32 1.22 6.98 33.25
C GLN A 32 -0.05 7.77 33.59
N GLY A 33 -1.03 7.75 32.68
CA GLY A 33 -2.29 8.49 32.81
C GLY A 33 -2.22 9.96 32.37
N ALA A 34 -1.04 10.48 32.00
CA ALA A 34 -0.95 11.76 31.32
C ALA A 34 -1.53 11.64 29.90
N GLN A 35 -2.15 12.72 29.44
CA GLN A 35 -2.73 12.84 28.10
C GLN A 35 -2.20 14.13 27.46
N LEU A 36 -1.61 14.00 26.27
CA LEU A 36 -1.09 15.10 25.48
C LEU A 36 -1.70 15.02 24.08
N SER A 37 -2.47 16.02 23.70
CA SER A 37 -3.11 16.09 22.39
C SER A 37 -2.68 17.35 21.65
N ALA A 38 -2.42 17.23 20.36
CA ALA A 38 -2.33 18.36 19.44
C ALA A 38 -3.66 18.50 18.67
N ASP A 39 -4.04 19.73 18.33
CA ASP A 39 -5.16 19.99 17.42
C ASP A 39 -4.88 19.40 16.02
N SER A 40 -5.90 19.29 15.16
CA SER A 40 -5.75 18.80 13.78
C SER A 40 -4.63 19.51 13.03
N PHE A 41 -3.79 18.76 12.30
CA PHE A 41 -2.57 19.24 11.62
C PHE A 41 -1.49 19.79 12.57
N GLY A 42 -1.70 19.65 13.88
CA GLY A 42 -0.78 20.01 14.92
C GLY A 42 0.35 19.00 15.07
N ARG A 43 1.35 19.37 15.87
CA ARG A 43 2.51 18.54 16.13
C ARG A 43 2.77 18.45 17.62
N LEU A 44 2.98 17.23 18.09
CA LEU A 44 3.42 16.96 19.45
C LEU A 44 4.86 16.46 19.39
N MET A 45 5.77 17.20 20.00
CA MET A 45 7.21 16.92 19.92
C MET A 45 7.80 16.84 21.33
N LEU A 46 8.35 15.68 21.67
CA LEU A 46 9.04 15.40 22.93
C LEU A 46 10.53 15.19 22.64
N VAL A 47 11.38 16.06 23.20
CA VAL A 47 12.81 16.09 22.89
C VAL A 47 13.61 16.19 24.19
N GLY A 48 14.54 15.27 24.40
CA GLY A 48 15.42 15.25 25.58
C GLY A 48 16.60 14.32 25.37
N ALA A 49 17.47 14.19 26.38
CA ALA A 49 18.55 13.21 26.32
C ALA A 49 18.00 11.77 26.22
N ASN A 50 16.95 11.48 26.99
CA ASN A 50 16.10 10.32 26.82
C ASN A 50 14.63 10.75 26.82
N VAL A 51 13.79 9.99 26.12
CA VAL A 51 12.35 10.24 26.06
C VAL A 51 11.61 8.97 26.47
N GLU A 52 10.79 9.06 27.51
CA GLU A 52 9.94 7.97 27.97
C GLU A 52 8.47 8.37 27.89
N ASN A 53 7.66 7.60 27.18
CA ASN A 53 6.21 7.73 27.16
C ASN A 53 5.53 6.54 27.85
N ARG A 54 4.75 6.83 28.89
CA ARG A 54 3.85 5.90 29.59
C ARG A 54 2.37 6.35 29.52
N GLY A 55 2.11 7.51 28.93
CA GLY A 55 0.79 8.13 28.83
C GLY A 55 0.13 7.90 27.46
N SER A 56 -0.77 8.81 27.09
CA SER A 56 -1.45 8.83 25.79
C SER A 56 -1.06 10.10 25.03
N LEU A 57 -0.58 9.92 23.79
CA LEU A 57 -0.21 10.99 22.88
C LEU A 57 -1.10 10.96 21.65
N GLU A 58 -1.67 12.10 21.26
CA GLU A 58 -2.61 12.18 20.14
C GLU A 58 -2.28 13.37 19.22
N ALA A 59 -2.28 13.13 17.90
CA ALA A 59 -2.21 14.19 16.90
C ALA A 59 -2.96 13.77 15.62
N ALA A 60 -4.24 14.13 15.53
CA ALA A 60 -5.05 13.90 14.33
C ALA A 60 -4.56 14.75 13.15
N ASP A 61 -4.49 14.16 11.96
CA ASP A 61 -3.95 14.76 10.72
C ASP A 61 -2.54 15.36 10.88
N GLY A 62 -1.85 14.97 11.95
CA GLY A 62 -0.68 15.65 12.48
C GLY A 62 0.52 14.73 12.63
N GLN A 63 1.44 15.12 13.50
CA GLN A 63 2.67 14.38 13.73
C GLN A 63 2.98 14.27 15.22
N VAL A 64 3.31 13.06 15.69
CA VAL A 64 3.91 12.81 17.01
C VAL A 64 5.38 12.46 16.82
N ILE A 65 6.27 13.17 17.53
CA ILE A 65 7.72 12.99 17.45
C ILE A 65 8.28 12.77 18.85
N LEU A 66 8.95 11.64 19.07
CA LEU A 66 9.78 11.39 20.23
C LEU A 66 11.23 11.33 19.75
N ALA A 67 12.04 12.32 20.11
CA ALA A 67 13.44 12.41 19.69
C ALA A 67 14.36 12.43 20.92
N ALA A 68 15.20 11.41 21.05
CA ALA A 68 16.18 11.32 22.13
C ALA A 68 17.59 11.56 21.57
N GLY A 69 18.32 12.52 22.14
CA GLY A 69 19.69 12.85 21.76
C GLY A 69 20.15 14.20 22.31
N ASP A 70 21.43 14.53 22.11
CA ASP A 70 21.99 15.81 22.58
C ASP A 70 21.62 16.97 21.65
N GLU A 71 21.52 16.68 20.35
CA GLU A 71 21.12 17.64 19.32
C GLU A 71 19.98 17.10 18.48
N LEU A 72 19.18 18.02 17.96
CA LEU A 72 18.03 17.74 17.12
C LEU A 72 18.20 18.46 15.79
N VAL A 73 18.09 17.71 14.71
CA VAL A 73 18.10 18.22 13.35
C VAL A 73 16.72 18.01 12.74
N LEU A 74 16.12 19.11 12.28
CA LEU A 74 14.81 19.10 11.64
C LEU A 74 14.92 19.58 10.20
N LEU A 75 14.24 18.86 9.32
CA LEU A 75 14.05 19.28 7.94
C LEU A 75 12.58 19.13 7.58
N ASN A 76 12.01 20.10 6.86
CA ASN A 76 10.68 19.89 6.30
C ASN A 76 10.77 18.76 5.27
N SER A 77 9.93 17.75 5.44
CA SER A 77 9.78 16.72 4.44
C SER A 77 9.26 17.33 3.14
N THR A 78 9.83 16.92 2.02
CA THR A 78 9.28 17.19 0.68
C THR A 78 8.45 16.02 0.16
N ASP A 79 8.43 14.93 0.91
CA ASP A 79 7.63 13.75 0.61
C ASP A 79 6.16 14.03 0.90
N SER A 80 5.30 13.79 -0.10
CA SER A 80 3.84 13.92 0.05
C SER A 80 3.26 12.91 1.04
N ASP A 81 3.98 11.81 1.26
CA ASP A 81 3.57 10.70 2.12
C ASP A 81 3.97 10.97 3.59
N LEU A 82 5.05 11.72 3.81
CA LEU A 82 5.46 12.22 5.12
C LEU A 82 5.13 13.72 5.24
N ARG A 83 3.89 14.04 5.61
CA ARG A 83 3.41 15.42 5.85
C ARG A 83 3.88 15.91 7.22
N GLY A 84 5.15 16.23 7.33
CA GLY A 84 5.76 16.61 8.61
C GLY A 84 7.21 17.01 8.52
N PHE A 85 7.88 16.96 9.67
CA PHE A 85 9.33 17.07 9.74
C PHE A 85 9.96 15.70 9.58
N LEU A 86 11.03 15.64 8.80
CA LEU A 86 12.08 14.66 8.98
C LEU A 86 12.88 15.04 10.23
N VAL A 87 13.20 14.04 11.03
CA VAL A 87 13.81 14.24 12.35
C VAL A 87 15.02 13.34 12.46
N GLU A 88 16.14 13.94 12.83
CA GLU A 88 17.34 13.21 13.24
C GLU A 88 17.88 13.77 14.54
N VAL A 89 18.71 12.95 15.18
CA VAL A 89 19.38 13.30 16.42
C VAL A 89 20.88 13.08 16.29
N ALA A 90 21.64 13.77 17.14
CA ALA A 90 23.07 13.51 17.29
C ALA A 90 23.41 13.10 18.72
N ASN A 91 24.46 12.30 18.85
CA ASN A 91 25.07 11.87 20.11
C ASN A 91 24.13 11.03 21.00
N GLY A 92 23.44 10.05 20.42
CA GLY A 92 22.82 9.00 21.20
C GLY A 92 21.36 9.24 21.56
N GLY A 93 21.00 8.82 22.79
CA GLY A 93 19.66 8.93 23.37
C GLY A 93 18.82 7.66 23.23
N THR A 94 17.92 7.45 24.20
CA THR A 94 16.95 6.34 24.18
C THR A 94 15.53 6.85 24.16
N VAL A 95 14.73 6.34 23.21
CA VAL A 95 13.27 6.48 23.22
C VAL A 95 12.66 5.19 23.75
N THR A 96 11.83 5.30 24.80
CA THR A 96 11.04 4.18 25.33
C THR A 96 9.57 4.53 25.31
N HIS A 97 8.76 3.73 24.62
CA HIS A 97 7.33 3.91 24.52
C HIS A 97 6.60 2.70 25.09
N SER A 98 5.85 2.88 26.16
CA SER A 98 5.05 1.85 26.83
C SER A 98 3.58 2.24 27.02
N GLY A 99 3.20 3.44 26.54
CA GLY A 99 1.83 3.95 26.56
C GLY A 99 1.09 3.75 25.25
N GLU A 100 0.30 4.75 24.87
CA GLU A 100 -0.43 4.81 23.59
C GLU A 100 -0.03 6.05 22.78
N ILE A 101 0.13 5.88 21.46
CA ILE A 101 0.29 6.98 20.49
C ILE A 101 -0.74 6.79 19.38
N VAL A 102 -1.53 7.82 19.10
CA VAL A 102 -2.55 7.83 18.04
C VAL A 102 -2.32 8.99 17.08
N THR A 103 -2.15 8.68 15.80
CA THR A 103 -1.98 9.66 14.72
C THR A 103 -2.91 9.36 13.54
N GLU A 104 -4.19 9.71 13.70
CA GLU A 104 -5.20 9.54 12.64
C GLU A 104 -4.78 10.28 11.36
N ARG A 105 -4.67 9.58 10.22
CA ARG A 105 -4.19 10.11 8.92
C ARG A 105 -2.87 10.89 9.01
N GLY A 106 -2.12 10.64 10.08
CA GLY A 106 -0.92 11.36 10.47
C GLY A 106 0.29 10.44 10.47
N ASN A 107 1.36 10.91 11.10
CA ASN A 107 2.59 10.17 11.21
C ASN A 107 3.19 10.18 12.61
N THR A 108 3.80 9.06 12.99
CA THR A 108 4.53 8.92 14.26
C THR A 108 6.01 8.66 13.97
N THR A 109 6.90 9.40 14.63
CA THR A 109 8.35 9.21 14.52
C THR A 109 8.97 9.04 15.90
N LEU A 110 9.64 7.91 16.12
CA LEU A 110 10.50 7.67 17.28
C LEU A 110 11.93 7.61 16.77
N VAL A 111 12.81 8.49 17.26
CA VAL A 111 14.20 8.57 16.83
C VAL A 111 15.15 8.73 18.01
N GLY A 112 16.21 7.95 18.02
CA GLY A 112 17.22 7.87 19.07
C GLY A 112 18.23 6.78 18.74
N LEU A 113 19.38 6.72 19.39
CA LEU A 113 20.30 5.59 19.18
C LEU A 113 19.72 4.25 19.67
N ALA A 114 18.79 4.29 20.63
CA ALA A 114 17.97 3.14 20.99
C ALA A 114 16.49 3.49 20.97
N VAL A 115 15.66 2.59 20.44
CA VAL A 115 14.20 2.71 20.41
C VAL A 115 13.58 1.43 20.96
N ASN A 116 12.80 1.55 22.03
CA ASN A 116 12.07 0.45 22.64
C ASN A 116 10.57 0.73 22.53
N GLN A 117 9.89 -0.04 21.68
CA GLN A 117 8.45 0.05 21.48
C GLN A 117 7.78 -1.10 22.24
N SER A 118 7.24 -0.81 23.43
CA SER A 118 6.60 -1.76 24.35
C SER A 118 5.12 -1.48 24.58
N GLY A 119 4.52 -0.55 23.83
CA GLY A 119 3.13 -0.13 23.97
C GLY A 119 2.32 -0.27 22.68
N ARG A 120 1.40 0.66 22.44
CA ARG A 120 0.62 0.75 21.20
C ARG A 120 0.94 2.02 20.42
N ILE A 121 1.23 1.89 19.14
CA ILE A 121 1.31 2.99 18.18
C ILE A 121 0.30 2.69 17.08
N SER A 122 -0.60 3.64 16.81
CA SER A 122 -1.64 3.48 15.80
C SER A 122 -1.76 4.72 14.94
N ALA A 123 -1.63 4.53 13.63
CA ALA A 123 -2.00 5.52 12.63
C ALA A 123 -3.22 5.03 11.84
N THR A 124 -3.84 5.93 11.08
CA THR A 124 -4.88 5.54 10.13
C THR A 124 -4.55 6.00 8.72
N THR A 125 -5.11 5.33 7.72
CA THR A 125 -4.98 5.68 6.31
C THR A 125 -6.34 5.90 5.69
N SER A 126 -6.42 6.84 4.74
CA SER A 126 -7.62 7.19 3.98
C SER A 126 -7.34 7.11 2.47
N LEU A 127 -8.29 7.51 1.63
CA LEU A 127 -8.11 7.52 0.18
C LEU A 127 -7.11 8.57 -0.31
N ASP A 128 -7.02 9.70 0.38
CA ASP A 128 -6.22 10.85 -0.04
C ASP A 128 -4.96 11.04 0.82
N VAL A 129 -4.88 10.33 1.95
CA VAL A 129 -3.90 10.57 3.00
C VAL A 129 -3.47 9.24 3.61
N ASN A 130 -2.19 8.89 3.47
CA ASN A 130 -1.62 7.70 4.12
C ASN A 130 -1.23 7.96 5.57
N GLY A 131 -1.27 6.92 6.40
CA GLY A 131 -0.66 6.91 7.72
C GLY A 131 0.76 6.33 7.67
N SER A 132 1.69 6.88 8.46
CA SER A 132 3.04 6.33 8.55
C SER A 132 3.60 6.25 9.97
N ILE A 133 4.47 5.27 10.22
CA ILE A 133 5.17 5.09 11.50
C ILE A 133 6.65 4.83 11.22
N HIS A 134 7.53 5.65 11.78
CA HIS A 134 8.98 5.55 11.61
C HIS A 134 9.63 5.30 12.98
N LEU A 135 10.26 4.14 13.13
CA LEU A 135 10.99 3.72 14.33
C LEU A 135 12.48 3.65 13.98
N LEU A 136 13.21 4.71 14.30
CA LEU A 136 14.55 4.96 13.77
C LEU A 136 15.58 4.91 14.90
N ALA A 137 16.18 3.74 15.10
CA ALA A 137 17.29 3.56 16.03
C ALA A 137 18.62 4.01 15.39
N ARG A 138 18.79 5.31 15.16
CA ARG A 138 19.95 5.91 14.46
C ARG A 138 20.31 7.29 14.98
N ASP A 139 21.57 7.68 14.78
CA ASP A 139 22.10 8.99 15.12
C ASP A 139 23.22 9.45 14.16
N GLY A 140 23.89 10.55 14.51
CA GLY A 140 24.85 11.20 13.63
C GLY A 140 24.15 12.08 12.59
N GLY A 141 22.91 12.48 12.91
CA GLY A 141 22.06 13.31 12.10
C GLY A 141 22.77 14.55 11.58
N SER A 142 22.84 14.69 10.26
CA SER A 142 23.31 15.93 9.64
C SER A 142 22.54 16.23 8.36
N VAL A 143 22.53 17.50 7.96
CA VAL A 143 21.92 17.92 6.70
C VAL A 143 22.98 17.88 5.61
N GLN A 144 22.75 17.08 4.57
CA GLN A 144 23.57 17.12 3.35
C GLN A 144 22.80 17.72 2.18
N ASN A 145 23.54 18.27 1.21
CA ASN A 145 22.95 18.69 -0.04
C ASN A 145 22.77 17.46 -0.93
N SER A 146 21.52 17.17 -1.28
CA SER A 146 21.21 16.12 -2.25
C SER A 146 21.50 16.60 -3.68
N GLY A 147 21.75 15.65 -4.58
CA GLY A 147 22.00 15.93 -5.99
C GLY A 147 20.83 16.70 -6.62
N GLY A 148 21.05 17.93 -7.08
CA GLY A 148 20.00 18.78 -7.66
C GLY A 148 19.60 19.99 -6.81
N GLY A 149 20.28 20.24 -5.69
CA GLY A 149 20.07 21.44 -4.85
C GLY A 149 19.01 21.27 -3.75
N GLY A 150 18.54 20.03 -3.54
CA GLY A 150 17.73 19.66 -2.38
C GLY A 150 18.58 19.48 -1.12
N LYS A 151 17.93 19.41 0.04
CA LYS A 151 18.55 19.03 1.31
C LYS A 151 17.99 17.67 1.73
N GLU A 152 18.81 16.86 2.36
CA GLU A 152 18.45 15.53 2.84
C GLU A 152 19.04 15.33 4.24
N LEU A 153 18.32 14.61 5.10
CA LEU A 153 18.84 14.18 6.39
C LEU A 153 19.57 12.87 6.19
N ILE A 154 20.81 12.83 6.67
CA ILE A 154 21.60 11.61 6.73
C ILE A 154 21.90 11.25 8.17
N SER A 155 22.06 9.96 8.39
CA SER A 155 22.54 9.39 9.64
C SER A 155 23.74 8.51 9.35
N THR A 156 24.71 8.46 10.26
CA THR A 156 25.98 7.75 10.06
C THR A 156 26.16 6.57 11.00
N HIS A 157 25.33 6.47 12.05
CA HIS A 157 25.35 5.30 12.92
C HIS A 157 23.95 4.83 13.22
N THR A 158 23.86 3.55 13.55
CA THR A 158 22.64 2.90 14.02
C THR A 158 22.88 2.21 15.36
N GLY A 159 21.79 1.97 16.10
CA GLY A 159 21.82 1.26 17.36
C GLY A 159 20.73 0.21 17.49
N ALA A 160 20.02 0.15 18.61
CA ALA A 160 19.12 -0.97 18.91
C ALA A 160 17.64 -0.56 18.80
N LEU A 161 16.90 -1.25 17.93
CA LEU A 161 15.44 -1.16 17.86
C LEU A 161 14.83 -2.46 18.39
N VAL A 162 13.98 -2.34 19.40
CA VAL A 162 13.23 -3.47 19.98
C VAL A 162 11.74 -3.18 19.87
N ILE A 163 11.04 -4.10 19.21
CA ILE A 163 9.58 -4.21 19.28
C ILE A 163 9.31 -5.28 20.35
N ASP A 164 8.84 -4.83 21.50
CA ASP A 164 8.77 -5.65 22.70
C ASP A 164 7.62 -6.65 22.65
N GLN A 165 7.62 -7.58 23.60
CA GLN A 165 6.56 -8.58 23.68
C GLN A 165 5.18 -7.91 23.89
N ASP A 166 4.16 -8.43 23.20
CA ASP A 166 2.76 -7.99 23.24
C ASP A 166 2.54 -6.53 22.78
N SER A 167 3.54 -5.88 22.16
CA SER A 167 3.41 -4.53 21.63
C SER A 167 2.71 -4.52 20.26
N VAL A 168 2.07 -3.39 19.94
CA VAL A 168 1.33 -3.20 18.68
C VAL A 168 1.82 -1.94 17.97
N THR A 169 2.20 -2.10 16.72
CA THR A 169 2.51 -1.00 15.79
C THR A 169 1.66 -1.19 14.54
N GLU A 170 0.64 -0.35 14.33
CA GLU A 170 -0.34 -0.59 13.27
C GLU A 170 -0.77 0.66 12.52
N VAL A 171 -1.05 0.50 11.23
CA VAL A 171 -1.77 1.47 10.41
C VAL A 171 -3.08 0.85 9.93
N VAL A 172 -4.19 1.47 10.29
CA VAL A 172 -5.54 0.94 10.03
C VAL A 172 -6.25 1.79 8.99
N ALA A 173 -6.88 1.15 8.00
CA ALA A 173 -7.66 1.87 7.01
C ALA A 173 -8.97 2.42 7.62
N GLU A 174 -9.28 3.68 7.32
CA GLU A 174 -10.56 4.33 7.68
C GLU A 174 -11.68 3.82 6.78
N ILE A 175 -11.99 2.55 6.93
CA ILE A 175 -13.09 1.91 6.22
C ILE A 175 -14.36 2.28 6.99
N GLY A 176 -15.06 3.29 6.48
CA GLY A 176 -16.39 3.64 6.97
C GLY A 176 -17.36 2.45 6.87
N PRO A 177 -18.55 2.55 7.50
CA PRO A 177 -19.49 1.44 7.52
C PRO A 177 -19.83 0.96 6.10
N GLN A 178 -19.57 -0.32 5.83
CA GLN A 178 -19.79 -0.95 4.51
C GLN A 178 -21.29 -1.12 4.15
N ASN A 179 -22.20 -0.54 4.92
CA ASN A 179 -23.64 -0.48 4.66
C ASN A 179 -24.13 0.92 4.28
N LEU A 180 -23.26 1.94 4.22
CA LEU A 180 -23.63 3.26 3.70
C LEU A 180 -23.80 3.22 2.18
N PRO A 181 -24.68 4.03 1.57
CA PRO A 181 -24.74 4.19 0.12
C PRO A 181 -23.37 4.58 -0.46
N LEU A 182 -23.01 4.12 -1.67
CA LEU A 182 -21.76 4.51 -2.34
C LEU A 182 -21.59 6.04 -2.44
N SER A 183 -22.68 6.79 -2.56
CA SER A 183 -22.68 8.26 -2.60
C SER A 183 -22.28 8.93 -1.28
N GLU A 184 -22.25 8.17 -0.18
CA GLU A 184 -21.86 8.64 1.16
C GLU A 184 -20.53 8.05 1.62
N ARG A 185 -19.89 7.24 0.77
CA ARG A 185 -18.54 6.75 1.00
C ARG A 185 -17.56 7.59 0.20
N ASP A 186 -16.40 7.86 0.79
CA ASP A 186 -15.30 8.37 0.01
C ASP A 186 -14.87 7.28 -0.99
N THR A 187 -14.69 7.68 -2.24
CA THR A 187 -14.29 6.79 -3.34
C THR A 187 -13.32 7.49 -4.26
N ALA A 188 -12.41 6.73 -4.86
CA ALA A 188 -11.46 7.21 -5.87
C ALA A 188 -11.47 6.29 -7.10
N ILE A 189 -11.10 6.84 -8.26
CA ILE A 189 -10.95 6.05 -9.49
C ILE A 189 -9.55 5.45 -9.59
N ASP A 190 -9.36 4.45 -10.45
CA ASP A 190 -8.08 3.74 -10.59
C ASP A 190 -6.94 4.63 -11.09
N GLU A 191 -7.24 5.68 -11.85
CA GLU A 191 -6.24 6.65 -12.34
C GLU A 191 -5.62 7.51 -11.23
N GLN A 192 -6.32 7.69 -10.11
CA GLN A 192 -5.77 8.40 -8.97
C GLN A 192 -4.83 7.44 -8.24
N PRO A 193 -3.56 7.77 -7.93
CA PRO A 193 -2.72 6.90 -7.11
C PRO A 193 -3.33 6.69 -5.71
N GLN A 194 -3.16 5.50 -5.13
CA GLN A 194 -3.51 5.26 -3.73
C GLN A 194 -2.27 5.50 -2.87
N PRO A 195 -2.27 6.48 -1.95
CA PRO A 195 -1.26 6.58 -0.92
C PRO A 195 -1.25 5.30 -0.08
N LEU A 196 -0.10 4.64 0.02
CA LEU A 196 0.06 3.42 0.80
C LEU A 196 0.55 3.75 2.21
N SER A 197 0.07 2.98 3.18
CA SER A 197 0.56 3.05 4.55
C SER A 197 2.00 2.55 4.61
N GLN A 198 2.82 3.17 5.46
CA GLN A 198 4.24 2.82 5.58
C GLN A 198 4.63 2.64 7.04
N ILE A 199 5.29 1.53 7.36
CA ILE A 199 5.98 1.34 8.65
C ILE A 199 7.45 1.09 8.36
N GLU A 200 8.29 2.01 8.83
CA GLU A 200 9.74 1.93 8.66
C GLU A 200 10.41 1.63 10.01
N LEU A 201 11.27 0.62 10.01
CA LEU A 201 12.09 0.23 11.14
C LEU A 201 13.55 0.33 10.70
N MET A 202 14.38 1.07 11.44
CA MET A 202 15.81 1.13 11.18
C MET A 202 16.61 0.93 12.45
N GLY A 203 17.73 0.21 12.35
CA GLY A 203 18.68 0.05 13.44
C GLY A 203 19.94 -0.71 13.00
N ARG A 204 20.86 -0.94 13.93
CA ARG A 204 21.95 -1.92 13.80
C ARG A 204 21.41 -3.31 14.05
N THR A 205 20.62 -3.39 15.11
CA THR A 205 19.85 -4.58 15.48
C THR A 205 18.39 -4.19 15.53
N ILE A 206 17.55 -4.96 14.84
CA ILE A 206 16.10 -4.87 14.91
C ILE A 206 15.61 -6.19 15.49
N HIS A 207 14.93 -6.14 16.63
CA HIS A 207 14.46 -7.33 17.32
C HIS A 207 12.95 -7.25 17.57
N LEU A 208 12.19 -8.09 16.87
CA LEU A 208 10.77 -8.31 17.09
C LEU A 208 10.63 -9.49 18.06
N ARG A 209 10.24 -9.19 19.31
CA ARG A 209 10.04 -10.20 20.34
C ARG A 209 8.72 -10.94 20.16
N GLY A 210 8.58 -12.08 20.83
CA GLY A 210 7.38 -12.90 20.70
C GLY A 210 6.07 -12.16 21.00
N ASN A 211 5.00 -12.51 20.29
CA ASN A 211 3.69 -11.85 20.31
C ASN A 211 3.66 -10.37 19.91
N SER A 212 4.76 -9.77 19.45
CA SER A 212 4.70 -8.43 18.87
C SER A 212 3.91 -8.44 17.56
N ARG A 213 3.17 -7.36 17.28
CA ARG A 213 2.41 -7.18 16.04
C ARG A 213 2.82 -5.90 15.33
N ILE A 214 3.23 -6.04 14.07
CA ILE A 214 3.35 -4.96 13.11
C ILE A 214 2.29 -5.16 12.03
N SER A 215 1.49 -4.15 11.72
CA SER A 215 0.47 -4.28 10.68
C SER A 215 0.29 -3.03 9.83
N ALA A 216 0.38 -3.20 8.51
CA ALA A 216 0.10 -2.18 7.50
C ALA A 216 -0.60 -2.86 6.32
N ARG A 217 -1.84 -3.31 6.54
CA ARG A 217 -2.62 -4.07 5.57
C ARG A 217 -2.74 -3.35 4.22
N GLY A 218 -2.40 -4.03 3.12
CA GLY A 218 -2.30 -3.46 1.78
C GLY A 218 -1.24 -2.34 1.62
N GLY A 219 -0.38 -2.15 2.62
CA GLY A 219 0.69 -1.15 2.65
C GLY A 219 2.08 -1.78 2.68
N GLU A 220 3.06 -1.03 3.18
CA GLU A 220 4.47 -1.41 3.18
C GLU A 220 5.07 -1.45 4.59
N VAL A 221 5.86 -2.48 4.86
CA VAL A 221 6.71 -2.58 6.06
C VAL A 221 8.15 -2.79 5.63
N THR A 222 9.04 -1.88 6.02
CA THR A 222 10.46 -1.95 5.65
C THR A 222 11.34 -1.96 6.90
N LEU A 223 12.21 -2.96 6.99
CA LEU A 223 13.16 -3.17 8.07
C LEU A 223 14.58 -3.03 7.53
N ASN A 224 15.31 -2.01 7.98
CA ASN A 224 16.66 -1.69 7.54
C ASN A 224 17.65 -1.88 8.70
N ALA A 225 18.37 -3.00 8.70
CA ALA A 225 19.48 -3.26 9.61
C ALA A 225 20.82 -2.93 8.93
N LEU A 226 21.38 -1.76 9.22
CA LEU A 226 22.62 -1.28 8.61
C LEU A 226 23.60 -0.86 9.70
N SER A 227 24.89 -0.83 9.44
CA SER A 227 25.89 -0.29 10.36
C SER A 227 26.03 1.23 10.25
N ASP A 228 26.10 1.70 9.01
CA ASP A 228 26.15 3.10 8.60
C ASP A 228 25.10 3.31 7.50
N PRO A 229 23.98 4.01 7.78
CA PRO A 229 22.94 4.27 6.78
C PRO A 229 23.41 5.18 5.63
N SER A 230 24.53 5.89 5.80
CA SER A 230 25.11 6.74 4.76
C SER A 230 26.04 5.95 3.82
N ASP A 231 26.40 4.71 4.16
CA ASP A 231 27.25 3.89 3.32
C ASP A 231 26.48 3.27 2.15
N THR A 232 26.63 3.89 0.97
CA THR A 232 26.04 3.38 -0.28
C THR A 232 26.95 2.39 -1.02
N SER A 233 28.10 2.00 -0.43
CA SER A 233 29.11 1.20 -1.12
C SER A 233 28.75 -0.28 -1.28
N GLY A 234 27.71 -0.75 -0.57
CA GLY A 234 27.14 -2.10 -0.73
C GLY A 234 28.17 -3.20 -0.44
N SER A 235 28.81 -3.16 0.73
CA SER A 235 29.82 -4.16 1.10
C SER A 235 29.23 -5.57 1.08
N PRO A 236 29.83 -6.53 0.35
CA PRO A 236 29.30 -7.89 0.23
C PRO A 236 29.63 -8.80 1.43
N LEU A 237 30.33 -8.29 2.44
CA LEU A 237 30.73 -9.07 3.61
C LEU A 237 29.74 -8.87 4.75
N ALA A 238 29.25 -9.99 5.30
CA ALA A 238 28.38 -9.99 6.46
C ALA A 238 29.03 -9.25 7.64
N GLU A 239 28.34 -8.24 8.15
CA GLU A 239 28.68 -7.61 9.41
C GLU A 239 28.15 -8.43 10.59
N ASN A 240 29.04 -8.85 11.50
CA ASN A 240 28.72 -9.86 12.52
C ASN A 240 27.72 -9.41 13.60
N ASP A 241 27.47 -8.11 13.73
CA ASP A 241 26.65 -7.51 14.77
C ASP A 241 25.50 -6.66 14.21
N VAL A 242 25.25 -6.75 12.91
CA VAL A 242 24.08 -6.19 12.23
C VAL A 242 23.06 -7.31 12.05
N ARG A 243 21.83 -7.12 12.54
CA ARG A 243 20.82 -8.19 12.54
C ARG A 243 19.39 -7.69 12.48
N ILE A 244 18.55 -8.37 11.70
CA ILE A 244 17.10 -8.42 11.92
C ILE A 244 16.74 -9.77 12.54
N GLN A 245 16.01 -9.77 13.64
CA GLN A 245 15.55 -10.97 14.31
C GLN A 245 14.06 -10.88 14.62
N MET A 246 13.33 -11.94 14.31
CA MET A 246 11.91 -12.09 14.58
C MET A 246 11.68 -13.39 15.35
N GLU A 247 11.16 -13.28 16.57
CA GLU A 247 10.93 -14.41 17.47
C GLU A 247 9.59 -15.12 17.19
N SER A 248 9.42 -16.29 17.80
CA SER A 248 8.18 -17.07 17.72
C SER A 248 6.96 -16.25 18.15
N ALA A 249 5.85 -16.41 17.43
CA ALA A 249 4.59 -15.67 17.60
C ALA A 249 4.64 -14.16 17.31
N ALA A 250 5.78 -13.60 16.88
CA ALA A 250 5.78 -12.28 16.26
C ALA A 250 5.03 -12.32 14.91
N LEU A 251 4.29 -11.27 14.60
CA LEU A 251 3.48 -11.15 13.38
C LEU A 251 3.80 -9.85 12.64
N ILE A 252 4.07 -9.96 11.34
CA ILE A 252 3.99 -8.85 10.40
C ILE A 252 2.82 -9.11 9.44
N ASP A 253 1.81 -8.25 9.46
CA ASP A 253 0.58 -8.40 8.68
C ASP A 253 0.43 -7.22 7.71
N VAL A 254 0.70 -7.49 6.44
CA VAL A 254 0.44 -6.57 5.32
C VAL A 254 -0.63 -7.15 4.38
N SER A 255 -1.47 -8.08 4.86
CA SER A 255 -2.55 -8.68 4.09
C SER A 255 -3.52 -7.63 3.51
N GLY A 256 -4.17 -7.97 2.40
CA GLY A 256 -5.20 -7.12 1.80
C GLY A 256 -6.48 -7.03 2.64
N TYR A 257 -7.27 -5.98 2.43
CA TYR A 257 -8.59 -5.83 3.02
C TYR A 257 -9.68 -6.60 2.27
N ASP A 258 -10.70 -7.05 3.00
CA ASP A 258 -11.94 -7.54 2.41
C ASP A 258 -12.93 -6.39 2.22
N ALA A 259 -13.56 -6.36 1.05
CA ALA A 259 -14.56 -5.39 0.67
C ALA A 259 -15.85 -6.07 0.22
N SER A 260 -16.97 -5.35 0.29
CA SER A 260 -18.26 -5.83 -0.21
C SER A 260 -18.91 -4.81 -1.14
N LYS A 261 -19.58 -5.32 -2.17
CA LYS A 261 -20.28 -4.54 -3.20
C LYS A 261 -21.63 -5.16 -3.54
N GLU A 262 -22.50 -4.32 -4.08
CA GLU A 262 -23.74 -4.77 -4.70
C GLU A 262 -23.48 -5.25 -6.13
N MET A 263 -24.26 -6.21 -6.62
CA MET A 263 -24.17 -6.66 -8.02
C MET A 263 -24.23 -5.47 -8.99
N ALA A 264 -25.10 -4.49 -8.72
CA ALA A 264 -25.29 -3.31 -9.54
C ALA A 264 -24.02 -2.47 -9.76
N SER A 265 -22.99 -2.61 -8.92
CA SER A 265 -21.70 -1.95 -9.12
C SER A 265 -20.92 -2.47 -10.33
N ASN A 266 -21.29 -3.63 -10.88
CA ASN A 266 -20.75 -4.13 -12.15
C ASN A 266 -21.43 -3.48 -13.37
N GLN A 267 -22.42 -2.61 -13.20
CA GLN A 267 -23.10 -1.95 -14.30
C GLN A 267 -22.61 -0.50 -14.46
N ILE A 268 -22.21 -0.14 -15.68
CA ILE A 268 -21.86 1.24 -16.04
C ILE A 268 -22.78 1.76 -17.15
N GLU A 269 -23.14 3.05 -17.10
CA GLU A 269 -23.78 3.75 -18.21
C GLU A 269 -22.71 4.51 -19.01
N VAL A 270 -22.56 4.20 -20.29
CA VAL A 270 -21.57 4.80 -21.19
C VAL A 270 -22.26 5.54 -22.32
N GLU A 271 -21.85 6.77 -22.60
CA GLU A 271 -22.24 7.49 -23.82
C GLU A 271 -21.24 7.19 -24.93
N LEU A 272 -21.69 6.53 -26.00
CA LEU A 272 -20.82 6.11 -27.09
C LEU A 272 -20.51 7.29 -28.02
N ARG A 273 -19.26 7.76 -28.07
CA ARG A 273 -18.83 8.85 -28.96
C ARG A 273 -17.86 8.34 -30.02
N GLY A 274 -17.28 9.25 -30.78
CA GLY A 274 -16.46 8.90 -31.94
C GLY A 274 -15.13 8.22 -31.60
N ASN A 275 -14.64 8.34 -30.35
CA ASN A 275 -13.37 7.78 -29.91
C ASN A 275 -13.54 6.32 -29.47
N GLU A 276 -14.67 6.01 -28.83
CA GLU A 276 -15.03 4.68 -28.34
C GLU A 276 -15.21 3.70 -29.52
N PHE A 277 -15.50 4.19 -30.73
CA PHE A 277 -15.57 3.37 -31.95
C PHE A 277 -14.22 3.25 -32.69
N ALA A 278 -13.07 3.39 -32.01
CA ALA A 278 -11.76 3.27 -32.64
C ALA A 278 -11.58 1.94 -33.38
N ASP A 279 -12.01 0.84 -32.75
CA ASP A 279 -11.92 -0.52 -33.28
C ASP A 279 -13.22 -1.00 -33.97
N ALA A 280 -14.22 -0.13 -34.08
CA ALA A 280 -15.50 -0.42 -34.72
C ALA A 280 -15.85 0.63 -35.82
N PRO A 281 -15.13 0.65 -36.98
CA PRO A 281 -15.28 1.69 -38.00
C PRO A 281 -16.70 1.83 -38.55
N LEU A 282 -17.47 0.74 -38.63
CA LEU A 282 -18.86 0.75 -39.09
C LEU A 282 -19.80 1.50 -38.12
N GLN A 283 -19.45 1.55 -36.84
CA GLN A 283 -20.26 2.20 -35.80
C GLN A 283 -19.92 3.69 -35.64
N LYS A 284 -18.71 4.10 -36.07
CA LYS A 284 -18.16 5.45 -35.84
C LYS A 284 -19.02 6.62 -36.36
N ASN A 285 -19.75 6.40 -37.46
CA ASN A 285 -20.72 7.36 -38.00
C ASN A 285 -22.14 6.77 -38.05
N GLY A 286 -22.36 5.70 -37.29
CA GLY A 286 -23.62 4.98 -37.25
C GLY A 286 -24.58 5.49 -36.18
N PRO A 287 -25.80 4.92 -36.13
CA PRO A 287 -26.85 5.34 -35.19
C PRO A 287 -26.55 5.12 -33.71
N LEU A 288 -25.49 4.38 -33.36
CA LEU A 288 -25.08 4.16 -31.97
C LEU A 288 -24.31 5.35 -31.40
N ARG A 289 -23.85 6.28 -32.25
CA ARG A 289 -23.10 7.45 -31.80
C ARG A 289 -24.01 8.47 -31.12
N GLY A 290 -23.63 8.88 -29.91
CA GLY A 290 -24.39 9.76 -29.03
C GLY A 290 -25.41 9.01 -28.16
N GLU A 291 -25.53 7.69 -28.33
CA GLU A 291 -26.41 6.88 -27.50
C GLU A 291 -25.74 6.53 -26.18
N LYS A 292 -26.55 6.49 -25.12
CA LYS A 292 -26.17 5.95 -23.82
C LYS A 292 -26.47 4.46 -23.77
N VAL A 293 -25.61 3.65 -23.19
CA VAL A 293 -25.80 2.19 -23.08
C VAL A 293 -25.40 1.70 -21.70
N ASN A 294 -26.13 0.73 -21.18
CA ASN A 294 -25.77 0.03 -19.95
C ASN A 294 -24.97 -1.22 -20.27
N ILE A 295 -23.79 -1.34 -19.67
CA ILE A 295 -22.82 -2.42 -19.91
C ILE A 295 -22.48 -3.08 -18.57
N ASP A 296 -22.39 -4.40 -18.57
CA ASP A 296 -21.77 -5.17 -17.49
C ASP A 296 -20.25 -5.16 -17.67
N ILE A 297 -19.50 -4.61 -16.72
CA ILE A 297 -18.05 -4.49 -16.80
C ILE A 297 -17.33 -5.84 -16.83
N ARG A 298 -17.99 -6.92 -16.41
CA ARG A 298 -17.44 -8.28 -16.42
C ARG A 298 -17.43 -8.89 -17.83
N GLU A 299 -18.39 -8.51 -18.67
CA GLU A 299 -18.53 -8.98 -20.05
C GLU A 299 -17.97 -7.95 -21.05
N GLY A 300 -18.09 -6.66 -20.74
CA GLY A 300 -17.67 -5.57 -21.63
C GLY A 300 -18.57 -5.42 -22.87
N THR A 301 -18.02 -4.89 -23.96
CA THR A 301 -18.71 -4.87 -25.26
C THR A 301 -17.72 -4.90 -26.43
N PRO A 302 -17.96 -5.70 -27.50
CA PRO A 302 -17.10 -5.70 -28.68
C PRO A 302 -17.36 -4.53 -29.66
N VAL A 303 -18.42 -3.76 -29.47
CA VAL A 303 -18.78 -2.66 -30.39
C VAL A 303 -18.15 -1.32 -30.03
N ALA A 304 -17.54 -1.19 -28.85
CA ALA A 304 -16.94 0.05 -28.37
C ALA A 304 -15.81 -0.22 -27.36
N ASP A 305 -14.75 0.59 -27.39
CA ASP A 305 -13.74 0.64 -26.34
C ASP A 305 -14.31 1.42 -25.14
N VAL A 306 -14.56 0.68 -24.06
CA VAL A 306 -15.09 1.20 -22.79
C VAL A 306 -14.09 1.14 -21.65
N GLY A 307 -12.82 0.83 -21.94
CA GLY A 307 -11.79 0.66 -20.91
C GLY A 307 -11.61 1.90 -20.03
N ALA A 308 -11.64 3.10 -20.63
CA ALA A 308 -11.57 4.36 -19.87
C ALA A 308 -12.73 4.55 -18.88
N PHE A 309 -13.94 4.08 -19.24
CA PHE A 309 -15.11 4.15 -18.36
C PHE A 309 -15.04 3.13 -17.24
N ILE A 310 -14.54 1.92 -17.52
CA ILE A 310 -14.28 0.88 -16.51
C ILE A 310 -13.24 1.39 -15.49
N ASN A 311 -12.15 1.99 -15.96
CA ASN A 311 -11.11 2.57 -15.09
C ASN A 311 -11.60 3.80 -14.30
N SER A 312 -12.70 4.42 -14.72
CA SER A 312 -13.36 5.53 -14.02
C SER A 312 -14.41 5.07 -13.00
N VAL A 313 -14.59 3.76 -12.80
CA VAL A 313 -15.50 3.25 -11.77
C VAL A 313 -14.91 3.57 -10.39
N PRO A 314 -15.65 4.30 -9.53
CA PRO A 314 -15.16 4.62 -8.20
C PRO A 314 -15.04 3.37 -7.32
N LYS A 315 -13.92 3.24 -6.61
CA LYS A 315 -13.63 2.20 -5.62
C LYS A 315 -13.49 2.83 -4.24
N ASN A 316 -13.98 2.13 -3.22
CA ASN A 316 -13.75 2.53 -1.83
C ASN A 316 -12.36 2.09 -1.34
N LEU A 317 -11.93 2.59 -0.17
CA LEU A 317 -10.59 2.30 0.36
C LEU A 317 -10.30 0.81 0.57
N ALA A 318 -11.28 0.02 1.02
CA ALA A 318 -11.09 -1.42 1.23
C ALA A 318 -10.82 -2.13 -0.10
N GLU A 319 -11.54 -1.77 -1.17
CA GLU A 319 -11.29 -2.29 -2.53
C GLU A 319 -9.93 -1.86 -3.09
N ARG A 320 -9.41 -0.70 -2.68
CA ARG A 320 -8.11 -0.20 -3.16
C ARG A 320 -6.93 -0.80 -2.41
N LEU A 321 -7.15 -1.21 -1.16
CA LEU A 321 -6.16 -1.88 -0.31
C LEU A 321 -6.42 -3.39 -0.21
N SER A 322 -7.19 -3.96 -1.14
CA SER A 322 -7.55 -5.38 -1.11
C SER A 322 -6.44 -6.29 -1.65
N ALA A 323 -5.47 -5.76 -2.41
CA ALA A 323 -4.26 -6.49 -2.73
C ALA A 323 -3.35 -6.58 -1.49
N GLY A 324 -2.57 -7.67 -1.38
CA GLY A 324 -1.56 -7.83 -0.36
C GLY A 324 -0.43 -6.80 -0.51
N GLY A 325 0.09 -6.33 0.61
CA GLY A 325 1.16 -5.34 0.70
C GLY A 325 2.57 -5.94 0.58
N SER A 326 3.58 -5.18 0.97
CA SER A 326 4.98 -5.58 0.88
C SER A 326 5.70 -5.58 2.22
N VAL A 327 6.60 -6.55 2.40
CA VAL A 327 7.56 -6.56 3.51
C VAL A 327 8.97 -6.66 2.96
N THR A 328 9.84 -5.73 3.36
CA THR A 328 11.24 -5.70 2.93
C THR A 328 12.17 -5.81 4.12
N PHE A 329 13.06 -6.79 4.11
CA PHE A 329 14.13 -6.98 5.08
C PHE A 329 15.46 -6.69 4.41
N ASN A 330 16.09 -5.58 4.76
CA ASN A 330 17.42 -5.22 4.28
C ASN A 330 18.40 -5.31 5.45
N SER A 331 19.44 -6.14 5.33
CA SER A 331 20.49 -6.22 6.34
C SER A 331 21.90 -6.31 5.73
N SER A 332 22.85 -5.50 6.21
CA SER A 332 24.27 -5.68 5.88
C SER A 332 24.93 -6.84 6.64
N GLY A 333 24.20 -7.47 7.57
CA GLY A 333 24.65 -8.61 8.37
C GLY A 333 23.77 -9.83 8.15
N GLU A 334 22.82 -10.07 9.05
CA GLU A 334 21.96 -11.26 8.99
C GLU A 334 20.47 -11.00 9.24
N VAL A 335 19.62 -11.83 8.63
CA VAL A 335 18.18 -11.91 8.89
C VAL A 335 17.85 -13.26 9.54
N ARG A 336 17.18 -13.24 10.69
CA ARG A 336 16.75 -14.43 11.45
C ARG A 336 15.26 -14.39 11.71
N LEU A 337 14.49 -15.13 10.93
CA LEU A 337 13.05 -15.29 11.10
C LEU A 337 12.83 -16.67 11.73
N LEU A 338 12.57 -16.72 13.04
CA LEU A 338 12.56 -17.97 13.80
C LEU A 338 11.24 -18.73 13.66
N ALA A 339 11.29 -20.04 13.96
CA ALA A 339 10.12 -20.90 13.93
C ALA A 339 8.94 -20.36 14.77
N GLY A 340 7.76 -20.39 14.16
CA GLY A 340 6.51 -19.90 14.75
C GLY A 340 6.28 -18.39 14.64
N ALA A 341 7.22 -17.64 14.07
CA ALA A 341 6.94 -16.28 13.59
C ALA A 341 6.11 -16.34 12.29
N GLU A 342 5.33 -15.30 12.00
CA GLU A 342 4.44 -15.27 10.83
C GLU A 342 4.53 -13.95 10.06
N ILE A 343 4.60 -14.04 8.73
CA ILE A 343 4.51 -12.89 7.82
C ILE A 343 3.35 -13.17 6.88
N ASP A 344 2.32 -12.33 6.95
CA ASP A 344 1.11 -12.44 6.14
C ASP A 344 1.08 -11.35 5.07
N VAL A 345 1.12 -11.80 3.81
CA VAL A 345 1.00 -10.99 2.60
C VAL A 345 -0.22 -11.41 1.78
N SER A 346 -1.21 -12.09 2.37
CA SER A 346 -2.35 -12.64 1.64
C SER A 346 -3.16 -11.56 0.91
N GLY A 347 -3.74 -11.93 -0.23
CA GLY A 347 -4.69 -11.09 -0.95
C GLY A 347 -6.06 -11.12 -0.27
N GLY A 348 -6.68 -9.95 -0.15
CA GLY A 348 -8.06 -9.83 0.32
C GLY A 348 -9.07 -10.24 -0.75
N THR A 349 -10.35 -10.00 -0.44
CA THR A 349 -11.46 -10.36 -1.32
C THR A 349 -12.45 -9.22 -1.53
N VAL A 350 -13.12 -9.23 -2.68
CA VAL A 350 -14.26 -8.35 -2.98
C VAL A 350 -15.48 -9.23 -3.17
N ASP A 351 -16.39 -9.17 -2.21
CA ASP A 351 -17.65 -9.92 -2.21
C ASP A 351 -18.75 -9.14 -2.92
N TYR A 352 -19.33 -9.74 -3.95
CA TYR A 352 -20.47 -9.16 -4.67
C TYR A 352 -21.75 -9.86 -4.22
N ALA A 353 -22.66 -9.10 -3.61
CA ALA A 353 -23.98 -9.59 -3.25
C ALA A 353 -24.79 -9.97 -4.49
N ALA A 354 -25.67 -10.96 -4.37
CA ALA A 354 -26.55 -11.37 -5.46
C ALA A 354 -27.50 -10.22 -5.86
N GLY A 355 -27.80 -10.09 -7.15
CA GLY A 355 -28.62 -8.98 -7.63
C GLY A 355 -28.83 -9.00 -9.13
N ASN A 356 -29.43 -7.92 -9.63
CA ASN A 356 -29.80 -7.80 -11.04
C ASN A 356 -28.84 -6.85 -11.76
N ILE A 357 -28.42 -7.23 -12.96
CA ILE A 357 -27.75 -6.36 -13.95
C ILE A 357 -28.71 -6.10 -15.10
N THR A 358 -28.76 -4.86 -15.58
CA THR A 358 -29.59 -4.48 -16.72
C THR A 358 -28.71 -3.96 -17.85
N THR A 359 -28.54 -4.75 -18.92
CA THR A 359 -27.74 -4.40 -20.10
C THR A 359 -28.62 -3.89 -21.24
N SER A 360 -28.10 -2.99 -22.07
CA SER A 360 -28.84 -2.46 -23.21
C SER A 360 -28.87 -3.43 -24.39
N GLN A 361 -29.99 -3.51 -25.11
CA GLN A 361 -30.06 -4.21 -26.40
C GLN A 361 -29.86 -3.27 -27.57
N LEU A 362 -29.27 -3.77 -28.65
CA LEU A 362 -29.09 -3.09 -29.91
C LEU A 362 -30.02 -3.68 -30.97
N LEU A 363 -30.62 -2.83 -31.81
CA LEU A 363 -31.44 -3.27 -32.94
C LEU A 363 -30.56 -3.40 -34.19
N ALA A 364 -30.25 -4.63 -34.61
CA ALA A 364 -29.51 -4.88 -35.84
C ALA A 364 -30.33 -4.49 -37.08
N ALA A 365 -29.67 -4.21 -38.20
CA ALA A 365 -30.33 -3.79 -39.44
C ALA A 365 -31.31 -4.85 -40.01
N ASP A 366 -31.11 -6.12 -39.66
CA ASP A 366 -31.99 -7.24 -40.00
C ASP A 366 -33.22 -7.36 -39.09
N GLY A 367 -33.35 -6.49 -38.09
CA GLY A 367 -34.47 -6.43 -37.15
C GLY A 367 -34.32 -7.28 -35.90
N ARG A 368 -33.18 -7.95 -35.70
CA ARG A 368 -32.91 -8.73 -34.47
C ARG A 368 -32.46 -7.81 -33.33
N LEU A 369 -32.86 -8.16 -32.12
CA LEU A 369 -32.32 -7.58 -30.89
C LEU A 369 -31.11 -8.39 -30.44
N VAL A 370 -30.01 -7.71 -30.15
CA VAL A 370 -28.74 -8.29 -29.71
C VAL A 370 -28.33 -7.60 -28.43
N ASP A 371 -27.90 -8.35 -27.42
CA ASP A 371 -27.35 -7.75 -26.19
C ASP A 371 -26.04 -7.01 -26.53
N ILE A 372 -25.79 -5.87 -25.88
CA ILE A 372 -24.56 -5.11 -26.10
C ILE A 372 -23.28 -5.91 -25.80
N ALA A 373 -23.34 -6.89 -24.89
CA ALA A 373 -22.23 -7.78 -24.59
C ALA A 373 -21.88 -8.72 -25.77
N ASP A 374 -22.88 -9.13 -26.55
CA ASP A 374 -22.74 -10.07 -27.68
C ASP A 374 -22.68 -9.36 -29.05
N ALA A 375 -22.76 -8.03 -29.05
CA ALA A 375 -22.86 -7.24 -30.27
C ALA A 375 -21.55 -7.30 -31.08
N SER A 376 -21.64 -7.68 -32.36
CA SER A 376 -20.50 -7.68 -33.27
C SER A 376 -20.24 -6.28 -33.85
N PRO A 377 -18.97 -5.82 -33.94
CA PRO A 377 -18.62 -4.53 -34.54
C PRO A 377 -18.91 -4.48 -36.06
N ASP A 378 -18.97 -5.64 -36.72
CA ASP A 378 -19.16 -5.79 -38.17
C ASP A 378 -20.63 -5.74 -38.61
N VAL A 379 -21.57 -5.67 -37.67
CA VAL A 379 -23.01 -5.65 -37.94
C VAL A 379 -23.52 -4.21 -37.94
N PRO A 380 -24.25 -3.74 -38.97
CA PRO A 380 -24.88 -2.43 -38.92
C PRO A 380 -26.08 -2.45 -37.95
N TYR A 381 -26.09 -1.54 -36.99
CA TYR A 381 -27.21 -1.34 -36.07
C TYR A 381 -28.03 -0.10 -36.44
N ARG A 382 -29.31 -0.10 -36.08
CA ARG A 382 -30.25 1.02 -36.26
C ARG A 382 -30.31 1.94 -35.05
N GLY A 383 -29.81 1.49 -33.90
CA GLY A 383 -29.81 2.24 -32.64
C GLY A 383 -29.86 1.30 -31.43
N VAL A 384 -29.80 1.90 -30.24
CA VAL A 384 -30.15 1.20 -28.99
C VAL A 384 -31.64 0.92 -29.00
N ALA A 385 -32.04 -0.29 -28.65
CA ALA A 385 -33.42 -0.69 -28.51
C ALA A 385 -34.03 0.04 -27.31
N ARG A 386 -34.45 1.27 -27.54
CA ARG A 386 -35.31 2.05 -26.64
C ARG A 386 -36.70 2.05 -27.26
N ALA A 387 -37.72 2.50 -26.52
CA ALA A 387 -39.06 2.67 -27.05
C ALA A 387 -38.98 3.21 -28.49
N LEU A 388 -39.34 2.37 -29.47
CA LEU A 388 -38.89 2.54 -30.84
C LEU A 388 -39.62 3.73 -31.46
N GLU A 389 -38.91 4.78 -31.83
CA GLU A 389 -39.44 5.84 -32.71
C GLU A 389 -39.08 5.48 -34.15
N ILE A 390 -39.99 4.84 -34.88
CA ILE A 390 -39.82 4.64 -36.32
C ILE A 390 -40.25 5.93 -37.02
N THR A 391 -39.30 6.65 -37.61
CA THR A 391 -39.61 7.75 -38.53
C THR A 391 -39.50 7.25 -39.97
N ASP A 392 -40.61 7.30 -40.70
CA ASP A 392 -40.64 6.93 -42.12
C ASP A 392 -40.14 8.12 -42.97
N GLU A 393 -38.97 8.00 -43.60
CA GLU A 393 -38.36 9.09 -44.39
C GLU A 393 -39.22 9.53 -45.58
N LYS A 394 -40.05 8.62 -46.13
CA LYS A 394 -40.91 8.89 -47.28
C LYS A 394 -42.17 9.66 -46.89
N TRP A 395 -42.66 9.45 -45.66
CA TRP A 395 -43.95 9.99 -45.22
C TRP A 395 -43.86 10.96 -44.03
N GLN A 396 -42.67 11.19 -43.49
CA GLN A 396 -42.37 12.19 -42.46
C GLN A 396 -43.30 12.10 -41.23
N PHE A 397 -43.65 10.88 -40.81
CA PHE A 397 -44.33 10.65 -39.53
C PHE A 397 -43.47 9.73 -38.64
N THR A 398 -43.55 9.99 -37.33
CA THR A 398 -42.87 9.21 -36.29
C THR A 398 -43.90 8.35 -35.57
N GLN A 399 -43.73 7.03 -35.60
CA GLN A 399 -44.50 6.07 -34.82
C GLN A 399 -43.70 5.67 -33.58
N GLN A 400 -44.21 6.01 -32.40
CA GLN A 400 -43.64 5.60 -31.12
C GLN A 400 -44.28 4.27 -30.68
N PHE A 401 -43.49 3.21 -30.63
CA PHE A 401 -43.92 1.92 -30.10
C PHE A 401 -43.51 1.81 -28.62
N VAL A 402 -44.47 2.07 -27.71
CA VAL A 402 -44.32 1.79 -26.28
C VAL A 402 -45.17 0.58 -25.95
N GLY A 403 -44.55 -0.57 -25.68
CA GLY A 403 -45.24 -1.77 -25.21
C GLY A 403 -44.52 -2.38 -24.02
N ALA A 404 -45.27 -2.90 -23.06
CA ALA A 404 -44.77 -3.56 -21.85
C ALA A 404 -43.91 -4.82 -22.09
N ALA A 405 -43.72 -5.23 -23.35
CA ALA A 405 -42.84 -6.31 -23.81
C ALA A 405 -41.56 -5.80 -24.50
N PHE A 406 -41.33 -4.48 -24.51
CA PHE A 406 -40.21 -3.78 -25.16
C PHE A 406 -39.46 -2.88 -24.18
N SER A 407 -39.26 -3.32 -22.92
CA SER A 407 -38.10 -2.82 -22.18
C SER A 407 -36.89 -3.34 -22.95
N GLY A 408 -36.31 -2.52 -23.82
CA GLY A 408 -35.19 -2.96 -24.65
C GLY A 408 -33.86 -3.05 -23.90
N ASP A 409 -33.91 -3.06 -22.57
CA ASP A 409 -32.83 -3.52 -21.72
C ASP A 409 -33.16 -4.94 -21.19
N VAL A 410 -32.14 -5.78 -21.08
CA VAL A 410 -32.24 -7.14 -20.53
C VAL A 410 -31.79 -7.11 -19.08
N THR A 411 -32.71 -7.40 -18.17
CA THR A 411 -32.36 -7.59 -16.75
C THR A 411 -32.10 -9.07 -16.49
N ARG A 412 -30.89 -9.39 -16.01
CA ARG A 412 -30.49 -10.74 -15.59
C ARG A 412 -30.18 -10.75 -14.10
N TYR A 413 -30.67 -11.78 -13.41
CA TYR A 413 -30.28 -12.05 -12.03
C TYR A 413 -28.97 -12.82 -12.02
N HIS A 414 -28.05 -12.40 -11.15
CA HIS A 414 -26.78 -13.04 -10.90
C HIS A 414 -26.69 -13.43 -9.43
N ASP A 415 -26.19 -14.64 -9.16
CA ASP A 415 -25.86 -15.08 -7.81
C ASP A 415 -24.69 -14.27 -7.24
N ALA A 416 -24.53 -14.34 -5.92
CA ALA A 416 -23.40 -13.73 -5.24
C ALA A 416 -22.10 -14.45 -5.65
N TYR A 417 -21.03 -13.70 -5.82
CA TYR A 417 -19.72 -14.25 -6.13
C TYR A 417 -18.64 -13.46 -5.40
N GLN A 418 -17.46 -14.07 -5.30
CA GLN A 418 -16.28 -13.46 -4.71
C GLN A 418 -15.24 -13.25 -5.80
N GLN A 419 -14.49 -12.15 -5.70
CA GLN A 419 -13.32 -11.85 -6.49
C GLN A 419 -12.14 -11.73 -5.54
N GLY A 420 -11.16 -12.64 -5.61
CA GLY A 420 -9.95 -12.50 -4.82
C GLY A 420 -8.93 -11.61 -5.51
N GLN A 421 -8.01 -11.11 -4.70
CA GLN A 421 -7.02 -10.13 -5.08
C GLN A 421 -5.62 -10.73 -4.98
N ASP A 422 -4.68 -10.07 -5.63
CA ASP A 422 -3.29 -10.51 -5.63
C ASP A 422 -2.74 -10.53 -4.20
N ALA A 423 -2.00 -11.59 -3.87
CA ALA A 423 -1.15 -11.58 -2.70
C ALA A 423 0.07 -10.67 -2.94
N GLY A 424 0.66 -10.26 -1.83
CA GLY A 424 1.74 -9.32 -1.77
C GLY A 424 3.12 -9.97 -1.90
N ARG A 425 4.13 -9.25 -1.41
CA ARG A 425 5.54 -9.59 -1.65
C ARG A 425 6.39 -9.51 -0.39
N VAL A 426 7.29 -10.47 -0.23
CA VAL A 426 8.35 -10.45 0.77
C VAL A 426 9.71 -10.39 0.09
N VAL A 427 10.54 -9.45 0.51
CA VAL A 427 11.92 -9.30 0.03
C VAL A 427 12.87 -9.48 1.20
N ILE A 428 13.88 -10.33 1.03
CA ILE A 428 14.94 -10.53 2.02
C ILE A 428 16.29 -10.33 1.33
N GLU A 429 16.96 -9.25 1.70
CA GLU A 429 18.31 -8.92 1.26
C GLU A 429 19.25 -8.95 2.47
N ALA A 430 20.05 -10.02 2.59
CA ALA A 430 21.07 -10.13 3.62
C ALA A 430 22.20 -11.11 3.24
N PRO A 431 23.45 -10.85 3.67
CA PRO A 431 24.54 -11.83 3.53
C PRO A 431 24.31 -13.14 4.31
N GLY A 432 23.72 -13.06 5.51
CA GLY A 432 23.35 -14.22 6.34
C GLY A 432 21.84 -14.34 6.49
N MET A 433 21.29 -15.55 6.37
CA MET A 433 19.86 -15.79 6.50
C MET A 433 19.57 -17.08 7.28
N LEU A 434 18.64 -17.01 8.22
CA LEU A 434 17.97 -18.13 8.86
C LEU A 434 16.46 -17.86 8.78
N VAL A 435 15.74 -18.66 8.01
CA VAL A 435 14.32 -18.42 7.71
C VAL A 435 13.54 -19.70 8.01
N GLU A 436 12.95 -19.74 9.20
CA GLU A 436 12.14 -20.83 9.75
C GLU A 436 10.68 -20.40 10.01
N ASN A 437 10.34 -19.14 9.71
CA ASN A 437 9.00 -18.59 9.92
C ASN A 437 7.98 -19.14 8.92
N ARG A 438 6.69 -18.90 9.20
CA ARG A 438 5.61 -19.13 8.24
C ARG A 438 5.42 -17.89 7.36
N PHE A 439 5.37 -18.08 6.05
CA PHE A 439 4.85 -17.09 5.10
C PHE A 439 3.42 -17.47 4.72
N VAL A 440 2.51 -16.52 4.81
CA VAL A 440 1.11 -16.68 4.40
C VAL A 440 0.87 -15.76 3.21
N SER A 441 0.37 -16.33 2.11
CA SER A 441 0.14 -15.62 0.84
C SER A 441 -1.11 -16.14 0.14
N ASP A 442 -2.15 -16.42 0.94
CA ASP A 442 -3.38 -17.00 0.46
C ASP A 442 -4.07 -16.04 -0.52
N THR A 443 -4.69 -16.61 -1.55
CA THR A 443 -5.55 -15.88 -2.49
C THR A 443 -6.80 -16.69 -2.79
N THR A 444 -7.87 -15.99 -3.18
CA THR A 444 -9.14 -16.63 -3.50
C THR A 444 -9.44 -16.56 -4.99
N VAL A 445 -9.58 -17.70 -5.67
CA VAL A 445 -9.97 -17.71 -7.09
C VAL A 445 -11.48 -17.63 -7.22
N GLY A 446 -11.97 -16.47 -7.65
CA GLY A 446 -13.39 -16.20 -7.87
C GLY A 446 -14.03 -16.92 -9.06
N GLU A 447 -15.36 -16.86 -9.17
CA GLU A 447 -16.13 -17.52 -10.25
C GLU A 447 -15.68 -17.06 -11.65
N PHE A 448 -15.44 -15.76 -11.81
CA PHE A 448 -15.01 -15.14 -13.06
C PHE A 448 -13.49 -15.13 -13.26
N GLN A 449 -12.72 -15.57 -12.28
CA GLN A 449 -11.25 -15.55 -12.30
C GLN A 449 -10.68 -16.91 -12.72
N ARG A 450 -11.30 -17.58 -13.68
CA ARG A 450 -10.87 -18.94 -14.09
C ARG A 450 -9.79 -18.93 -15.15
N ASN A 451 -9.69 -17.86 -15.94
CA ASN A 451 -8.61 -17.69 -16.91
C ASN A 451 -7.32 -17.30 -16.21
N VAL A 452 -6.17 -17.71 -16.76
CA VAL A 452 -4.86 -17.41 -16.18
C VAL A 452 -4.63 -15.90 -16.03
N ALA A 453 -5.14 -15.09 -16.96
CA ALA A 453 -4.99 -13.63 -16.93
C ALA A 453 -5.80 -12.94 -15.82
N ASP A 454 -6.87 -13.57 -15.35
CA ASP A 454 -7.82 -12.97 -14.38
C ASP A 454 -7.66 -13.57 -12.96
N ARG A 455 -6.82 -14.60 -12.82
CA ARG A 455 -6.53 -15.23 -11.54
C ARG A 455 -5.66 -14.31 -10.69
N PRO A 456 -5.94 -14.19 -9.38
CA PRO A 456 -5.06 -13.46 -8.50
C PRO A 456 -3.67 -14.12 -8.47
N ASN A 457 -2.63 -13.29 -8.52
CA ASN A 457 -1.26 -13.73 -8.36
C ASN A 457 -1.02 -14.22 -6.93
N GLY A 458 -0.37 -15.37 -6.76
CA GLY A 458 0.12 -15.80 -5.45
C GLY A 458 1.27 -14.91 -4.97
N GLY A 459 1.62 -15.02 -3.69
CA GLY A 459 2.64 -14.15 -3.10
C GLY A 459 4.03 -14.36 -3.70
N GLU A 460 4.79 -13.27 -3.78
CA GLU A 460 6.15 -13.26 -4.31
C GLU A 460 7.17 -13.26 -3.17
N LEU A 461 8.10 -14.21 -3.15
CA LEU A 461 9.26 -14.21 -2.26
C LEU A 461 10.53 -13.93 -3.06
N VAL A 462 11.24 -12.86 -2.71
CA VAL A 462 12.51 -12.48 -3.34
C VAL A 462 13.63 -12.56 -2.33
N ILE A 463 14.70 -13.26 -2.70
CA ILE A 463 15.89 -13.44 -1.88
C ILE A 463 17.09 -12.85 -2.64
N GLY A 464 17.83 -11.95 -1.99
CA GLY A 464 18.94 -11.21 -2.57
C GLY A 464 18.49 -9.93 -3.30
N LEU A 465 19.36 -9.39 -4.15
CA LEU A 465 19.07 -8.16 -4.90
C LEU A 465 17.90 -8.39 -5.86
N ALA A 466 16.78 -7.72 -5.62
CA ALA A 466 15.71 -7.63 -6.59
C ALA A 466 16.27 -6.98 -7.88
N PRO A 467 16.03 -7.56 -9.07
CA PRO A 467 16.38 -6.87 -10.30
C PRO A 467 15.58 -5.58 -10.37
N GLN A 468 16.26 -4.43 -10.42
CA GLN A 468 15.61 -3.17 -10.74
C GLN A 468 14.96 -3.33 -12.12
N ALA A 469 13.65 -3.08 -12.21
CA ALA A 469 12.89 -3.21 -13.44
C ALA A 469 13.55 -2.36 -14.55
N GLY A 470 14.13 -3.02 -15.57
CA GLY A 470 14.68 -2.36 -16.75
C GLY A 470 16.11 -2.72 -17.17
N GLU A 471 16.90 -3.46 -16.39
CA GLU A 471 18.27 -3.85 -16.79
C GLU A 471 18.45 -5.35 -17.03
N LEU A 472 18.06 -5.82 -18.23
CA LEU A 472 18.74 -6.97 -18.84
C LEU A 472 20.09 -6.50 -19.40
N GLN A 473 21.05 -6.17 -18.52
CA GLN A 473 22.44 -5.93 -18.94
C GLN A 473 23.23 -7.23 -18.87
N LEU A 474 23.20 -7.99 -19.97
CA LEU A 474 24.02 -9.19 -20.22
C LEU A 474 25.55 -8.94 -20.26
N ASN A 475 26.04 -7.78 -19.79
CA ASN A 475 27.45 -7.36 -19.91
C ASN A 475 27.92 -6.46 -18.75
N ARG A 476 27.63 -6.80 -17.49
CA ARG A 476 28.36 -6.20 -16.36
C ARG A 476 29.59 -7.03 -16.00
N ASP A 477 30.72 -6.33 -15.93
CA ASP A 477 32.03 -6.74 -15.43
C ASP A 477 31.92 -7.63 -14.16
N PRO A 478 32.69 -8.74 -14.02
CA PRO A 478 32.63 -9.64 -12.86
C PRO A 478 33.17 -9.04 -11.55
N GLN A 479 33.23 -7.71 -11.43
CA GLN A 479 33.74 -6.97 -10.27
C GLN A 479 32.64 -6.18 -9.53
N LEU A 480 31.41 -6.13 -10.05
CA LEU A 480 30.26 -5.73 -9.24
C LEU A 480 29.80 -6.98 -8.50
N VAL A 481 30.20 -7.08 -7.24
CA VAL A 481 29.86 -8.18 -6.34
C VAL A 481 28.37 -8.10 -6.01
N GLY A 482 27.53 -8.49 -6.98
CA GLY A 482 26.16 -8.85 -6.71
C GLY A 482 26.16 -10.03 -5.74
N TYR A 483 25.24 -10.00 -4.77
CA TYR A 483 25.07 -11.04 -3.78
C TYR A 483 25.08 -12.41 -4.47
N ARG A 484 26.11 -13.21 -4.20
CA ARG A 484 25.94 -14.66 -4.28
C ARG A 484 25.11 -15.00 -3.04
N ALA A 485 23.80 -15.09 -3.22
CA ALA A 485 22.95 -15.67 -2.18
C ALA A 485 23.62 -16.99 -1.72
N PRO A 486 23.83 -17.21 -0.42
CA PRO A 486 24.30 -18.50 0.07
C PRO A 486 23.35 -19.60 -0.40
N ASN A 487 23.80 -20.86 -0.36
CA ASN A 487 22.95 -22.01 -0.67
C ASN A 487 21.64 -21.87 0.11
N ILE A 488 20.54 -21.67 -0.61
CA ILE A 488 19.21 -21.63 -0.03
C ILE A 488 18.83 -23.10 0.23
N GLU A 489 18.75 -23.47 1.50
CA GLU A 489 18.19 -24.76 1.93
C GLU A 489 16.71 -24.50 2.26
N ILE A 490 15.83 -24.94 1.36
CA ILE A 490 14.37 -24.87 1.55
C ILE A 490 13.93 -26.22 2.09
N ASP A 491 13.68 -26.31 3.39
CA ASP A 491 13.38 -27.58 4.06
C ASP A 491 12.02 -28.16 3.70
N GLU A 492 10.99 -27.33 3.45
CA GLU A 492 9.65 -27.79 3.05
C GLU A 492 8.81 -26.68 2.40
N PHE A 493 8.19 -26.97 1.24
CA PHE A 493 6.98 -26.28 0.78
C PHE A 493 5.78 -27.14 1.20
N SER A 494 5.04 -26.73 2.23
CA SER A 494 3.73 -27.34 2.54
C SER A 494 2.60 -26.44 2.00
N ASP A 495 1.52 -27.06 1.52
CA ASP A 495 0.29 -26.43 1.02
C ASP A 495 0.39 -25.53 -0.24
N GLN A 496 0.93 -26.10 -1.33
CA GLN A 496 0.66 -25.55 -2.67
C GLN A 496 -0.76 -25.95 -3.14
N PRO A 497 -1.61 -25.03 -3.64
CA PRO A 497 -2.82 -25.40 -4.33
C PRO A 497 -2.45 -26.26 -5.54
N SER A 498 -3.02 -27.45 -5.62
CA SER A 498 -2.68 -28.46 -6.62
C SER A 498 -3.06 -28.01 -8.04
N SER A 499 -2.22 -27.21 -8.69
CA SER A 499 -2.21 -27.09 -10.15
C SER A 499 -0.81 -26.71 -10.65
N GLY A 500 -0.09 -27.71 -11.16
CA GLY A 500 1.11 -27.53 -11.98
C GLY A 500 2.35 -27.08 -11.22
N ALA A 501 3.04 -28.03 -10.59
CA ALA A 501 4.35 -27.81 -10.00
C ALA A 501 5.29 -27.11 -11.00
N LEU A 502 5.69 -25.88 -10.67
CA LEU A 502 6.83 -25.22 -11.29
C LEU A 502 8.09 -25.95 -10.79
N ASP A 503 8.68 -26.74 -11.67
CA ASP A 503 9.97 -27.39 -11.44
C ASP A 503 11.10 -26.36 -11.59
N PHE A 504 11.52 -25.78 -10.46
CA PHE A 504 12.60 -24.79 -10.38
C PHE A 504 13.97 -25.31 -10.84
N ASN A 505 14.15 -26.62 -11.10
CA ASN A 505 15.39 -27.14 -11.69
C ASN A 505 15.54 -26.87 -13.20
N THR A 506 14.50 -26.38 -13.89
CA THR A 506 14.56 -26.13 -15.34
C THR A 506 14.85 -24.68 -15.73
N SER A 507 14.87 -23.74 -14.78
CA SER A 507 15.16 -22.32 -15.03
C SER A 507 16.56 -21.85 -14.63
N LEU A 508 17.47 -22.77 -14.27
CA LEU A 508 18.88 -22.47 -13.95
C LEU A 508 19.88 -23.10 -14.94
N MET A 509 19.52 -23.16 -16.23
CA MET A 509 20.48 -23.37 -17.33
C MET A 509 20.64 -22.13 -18.19
#